data_AF-A0A2N5N574-F1
#
_entry.id   AF-A0A2N5N574-F1
#
_cell.length_a   1.000
_cell.length_b   1.000
_cell.length_c   1.000
_cell.angle_alpha   90.00
_cell.angle_beta   90.00
_cell.angle_gamma   90.00
#
_symmetry.space_group_name_H-M   'P 1'
#
loop_
_entity.id
_entity.type
_entity.pdbx_description
1 polymer ?
#
loop_
_entity_poly.entity_id
_entity_poly.type
_entity_poly.pdbx_seq_one_letter_code
_entity_poly.pdbx_strand_id
1 'polypeptide(L)'
;MIDSDASIRTSYIGSAELISIGLSSVVQFGDTGSVNARVTGLAVQRQLDHRAGGEVDFAGYSLFVKPFNPIEEESLEEADVRTIRSNPCPAIQVGCVNVIAYSSASVLLGGNAVEVNLESRLKHFRQYAYAITASTEPTPAATELIESAEPAGSGEPLRPILSADPGQLPGSVSPPAAYSEDVKSGNPHGRPFADFAP
;
A
#
# COMPACT_ATOMS: atom_id res chain seq x y z
N MET A 1 19.74 28.17 28.02
CA MET A 1 18.52 28.97 28.19
C MET A 1 18.12 29.38 26.79
N ILE A 2 17.20 28.64 26.17
CA ILE A 2 16.67 28.97 24.84
C ILE A 2 15.68 30.09 25.09
N ASP A 3 16.05 31.31 24.71
CA ASP A 3 15.11 32.45 24.74
C ASP A 3 13.90 32.04 23.89
N SER A 4 12.76 31.93 24.56
CA SER A 4 11.50 31.50 23.97
C SER A 4 11.05 32.58 22.99
N ASP A 5 11.34 32.35 21.72
CA ASP A 5 10.67 32.99 20.60
C ASP A 5 9.20 32.57 20.65
N ALA A 6 8.43 33.24 21.51
CA ALA A 6 7.05 32.91 21.85
C ALA A 6 6.08 32.98 20.64
N SER A 7 6.60 33.31 19.46
CA SER A 7 5.90 33.37 18.18
C SER A 7 6.03 32.07 17.36
N ILE A 8 7.14 31.33 17.48
CA ILE A 8 7.42 30.19 16.59
C ILE A 8 6.90 28.88 17.17
N ARG A 9 5.82 28.36 16.57
CA ARG A 9 5.29 27.01 16.88
C ARG A 9 6.29 25.93 16.50
N THR A 10 6.69 25.11 17.47
CA THR A 10 7.64 24.00 17.30
C THR A 10 6.99 22.69 17.74
N SER A 11 7.12 21.66 16.90
CA SER A 11 6.65 20.30 17.22
C SER A 11 7.82 19.46 17.72
N TYR A 12 7.71 18.97 18.95
CA TYR A 12 8.66 18.05 19.58
C TYR A 12 8.08 16.65 19.53
N ILE A 13 8.64 15.78 18.69
CA ILE A 13 8.22 14.38 18.56
C ILE A 13 9.29 13.51 19.21
N GLY A 14 8.93 12.79 20.26
CA GLY A 14 9.86 11.95 21.02
C GLY A 14 10.33 10.73 20.22
N SER A 15 9.40 9.99 19.62
CA SER A 15 9.71 8.91 18.69
C SER A 15 8.62 8.74 17.63
N ALA A 16 9.01 8.25 16.46
CA ALA A 16 8.09 7.84 15.40
C ALA A 16 8.54 6.49 14.85
N GLU A 17 7.72 5.46 15.06
CA GLU A 17 7.91 4.12 14.54
C GLU A 17 6.90 3.88 13.41
N LEU A 18 7.41 3.65 12.21
CA LEU A 18 6.59 3.33 11.04
C LEU A 18 7.04 2.00 10.47
N ILE A 19 6.16 1.01 10.48
CA ILE A 19 6.50 -0.36 10.05
C ILE A 19 6.29 -0.52 8.54
N SER A 20 5.20 0.02 7.97
CA SER A 20 4.90 -0.11 6.54
C SER A 20 4.26 1.14 5.95
N ILE A 21 4.76 1.57 4.79
CA ILE A 21 4.28 2.74 4.06
C ILE A 21 3.97 2.31 2.63
N GLY A 22 2.73 2.50 2.21
CA GLY A 22 2.23 2.00 0.94
C GLY A 22 1.93 3.09 -0.09
N LEU A 23 1.18 2.70 -1.12
CA LEU A 23 0.90 3.50 -2.32
C LEU A 23 0.60 4.98 -2.06
N SER A 24 1.26 5.87 -2.80
CA SER A 24 1.06 7.33 -2.76
C SER A 24 0.94 7.89 -1.33
N SER A 25 1.85 7.51 -0.43
CA SER A 25 1.82 7.96 0.96
C SER A 25 3.06 8.79 1.31
N VAL A 26 2.89 9.77 2.19
CA VAL A 26 3.93 10.75 2.55
C VAL A 26 4.15 10.72 4.07
N VAL A 27 5.41 10.69 4.50
CA VAL A 27 5.80 11.08 5.86
C VAL A 27 6.52 12.41 5.74
N GLN A 28 6.07 13.42 6.45
CA GLN A 28 6.67 14.74 6.45
C GLN A 28 6.89 15.21 7.89
N PHE A 29 8.13 15.57 8.21
CA PHE A 29 8.46 16.27 9.45
C PHE A 29 9.00 17.65 9.08
N GLY A 30 8.50 18.68 9.77
CA GLY A 30 8.71 20.08 9.43
C GLY A 30 7.57 20.66 8.59
N ASP A 31 7.78 21.89 8.14
CA ASP A 31 6.76 22.65 7.42
C ASP A 31 6.82 22.34 5.92
N THR A 32 5.65 22.22 5.30
CA THR A 32 5.48 22.05 3.87
C THR A 32 4.46 23.04 3.33
N GLY A 33 4.62 23.43 2.06
CA GLY A 33 3.64 24.24 1.35
C GLY A 33 2.42 23.40 1.02
N SER A 34 2.56 22.47 0.09
CA SER A 34 1.46 21.61 -0.33
C SER A 34 1.84 20.13 -0.32
N VAL A 35 0.85 19.28 -0.07
CA VAL A 35 0.96 17.83 -0.23
C VAL A 35 -0.16 17.39 -1.15
N ASN A 36 0.20 16.85 -2.31
CA ASN A 36 -0.74 16.24 -3.25
C ASN A 36 -0.44 14.74 -3.35
N ALA A 37 -1.39 13.91 -2.94
CA ALA A 37 -1.26 12.47 -3.11
C ALA A 37 -2.49 11.90 -3.81
N ARG A 38 -2.25 11.03 -4.80
CA ARG A 38 -3.32 10.42 -5.57
C ARG A 38 -3.12 8.92 -5.74
N VAL A 39 -4.15 8.12 -5.53
CA VAL A 39 -4.20 6.71 -5.91
C VAL A 39 -5.47 6.47 -6.73
N THR A 40 -5.35 5.71 -7.81
CA THR A 40 -6.47 5.13 -8.53
C THR A 40 -6.01 3.76 -8.99
N GLY A 41 -6.78 2.70 -8.75
CA GLY A 41 -6.35 1.33 -9.02
C GLY A 41 -7.49 0.33 -9.07
N LEU A 42 -7.34 -0.65 -9.96
CA LEU A 42 -8.17 -1.82 -10.06
C LEU A 42 -7.32 -3.03 -9.70
N ALA A 43 -7.73 -3.78 -8.69
CA ALA A 43 -7.07 -5.01 -8.30
C ALA A 43 -8.04 -6.17 -8.56
N VAL A 44 -7.81 -6.88 -9.66
CA VAL A 44 -8.71 -7.94 -10.13
C VAL A 44 -8.04 -9.29 -9.94
N GLN A 45 -8.62 -10.11 -9.08
CA GLN A 45 -8.18 -11.49 -8.91
C GLN A 45 -9.09 -12.40 -9.72
N ARG A 46 -8.56 -13.00 -10.79
CA ARG A 46 -9.34 -13.86 -11.69
C ARG A 46 -9.11 -15.34 -11.38
N GLN A 47 -10.18 -16.13 -11.50
CA GLN A 47 -10.11 -17.60 -11.52
C GLN A 47 -9.75 -18.12 -12.93
N LEU A 48 -10.17 -17.40 -13.98
CA LEU A 48 -9.84 -17.71 -15.38
C LEU A 48 -8.58 -16.96 -15.83
N ASP A 49 -7.91 -17.50 -16.85
CA ASP A 49 -6.74 -16.86 -17.44
C ASP A 49 -7.08 -15.47 -18.03
N HIS A 50 -6.10 -14.56 -17.99
CA HIS A 50 -6.23 -13.18 -18.47
C HIS A 50 -6.63 -13.11 -19.94
N ARG A 51 -6.26 -14.12 -20.73
CA ARG A 51 -6.61 -14.22 -22.17
C ARG A 51 -8.10 -14.49 -22.40
N ALA A 52 -8.78 -15.16 -21.47
CA ALA A 52 -10.19 -15.53 -21.60
C ALA A 52 -11.14 -14.54 -20.89
N GLY A 53 -10.66 -13.86 -19.84
CA GLY A 53 -11.50 -13.02 -18.95
C GLY A 53 -11.74 -11.57 -19.37
N GLY A 54 -11.18 -11.12 -20.49
CA GLY A 54 -11.30 -9.73 -20.98
C GLY A 54 -10.58 -8.68 -20.12
N GLU A 55 -10.42 -7.47 -20.66
CA GLU A 55 -9.83 -6.34 -19.94
C GLU A 55 -10.85 -5.69 -18.99
N VAL A 56 -10.37 -5.15 -17.85
CA VAL A 56 -11.22 -4.41 -16.91
C VAL A 56 -10.94 -2.92 -17.09
N ASP A 57 -11.98 -2.17 -17.39
CA ASP A 57 -11.92 -0.72 -17.54
C ASP A 57 -12.45 0.00 -16.29
N PHE A 58 -11.88 1.17 -16.00
CA PHE A 58 -12.33 2.08 -14.95
C PHE A 58 -13.71 2.67 -15.25
N ALA A 59 -14.04 2.92 -16.52
CA ALA A 59 -15.32 3.51 -16.92
C ALA A 59 -16.52 2.62 -16.53
N GLY A 60 -16.30 1.32 -16.36
CA GLY A 60 -17.29 0.37 -15.88
C GLY A 60 -17.71 0.56 -14.42
N TYR A 61 -17.07 1.47 -13.67
CA TYR A 61 -17.39 1.72 -12.27
C TYR A 61 -17.58 3.20 -11.95
N SER A 62 -18.74 3.53 -11.40
CA SER A 62 -19.08 4.89 -10.95
C SER A 62 -18.07 5.48 -9.96
N LEU A 63 -17.37 4.63 -9.19
CA LEU A 63 -16.29 5.02 -8.28
C LEU A 63 -15.18 5.81 -8.99
N PHE A 64 -14.85 5.45 -10.22
CA PHE A 64 -13.78 6.12 -10.99
C PHE A 64 -14.27 7.28 -11.83
N VAL A 65 -15.59 7.44 -11.99
CA VAL A 65 -16.20 8.52 -12.79
C VAL A 65 -16.65 9.69 -11.92
N LYS A 66 -16.93 9.45 -10.64
CA LYS A 66 -17.30 10.53 -9.69
C LYS A 66 -16.19 11.60 -9.67
N PRO A 67 -16.49 12.91 -9.73
CA PRO A 67 -15.46 13.94 -9.59
C PRO A 67 -14.90 13.98 -8.16
N PHE A 68 -13.61 14.31 -8.04
CA PHE A 68 -13.05 14.73 -6.75
C PHE A 68 -13.65 16.10 -6.43
N ASN A 69 -14.46 16.18 -5.39
CA ASN A 69 -15.09 17.44 -4.98
C ASN A 69 -14.54 17.81 -3.59
N PRO A 70 -13.39 18.50 -3.52
CA PRO A 70 -12.98 19.11 -2.27
C PRO A 70 -14.06 20.12 -1.85
N ILE A 71 -14.22 20.33 -0.54
CA ILE A 71 -15.10 21.39 -0.05
C ILE A 71 -14.52 22.70 -0.59
N GLU A 72 -15.31 23.47 -1.31
CA GLU A 72 -14.90 24.79 -1.79
C GLU A 72 -14.60 25.65 -0.57
N GLU A 73 -13.35 26.09 -0.43
CA GLU A 73 -13.00 27.08 0.58
C GLU A 73 -13.60 28.42 0.16
N GLU A 74 -14.41 29.03 1.03
CA GLU A 74 -14.88 30.40 0.82
C GLU A 74 -13.68 31.32 0.63
N SER A 75 -13.75 32.24 -0.32
CA SER A 75 -12.67 33.19 -0.51
C SER A 75 -12.48 34.01 0.77
N LEU A 76 -11.23 34.38 1.08
CA LEU A 76 -10.91 35.19 2.27
C LEU A 76 -11.68 36.52 2.31
N GLU A 77 -12.17 36.99 1.15
CA GLU A 77 -12.97 38.20 0.99
C GLU A 77 -14.47 37.97 1.27
N GLU A 78 -14.97 36.75 1.06
CA GLU A 78 -16.36 36.34 1.32
C GLU A 78 -16.57 35.78 2.74
N ALA A 79 -15.49 35.38 3.41
CA ALA A 79 -15.56 34.83 4.77
C ALA A 79 -16.01 35.90 5.78
N ASP A 80 -17.22 35.73 6.32
CA ASP A 80 -17.81 36.62 7.33
C ASP A 80 -17.17 36.44 8.73
N VAL A 81 -16.25 35.48 8.88
CA VAL A 81 -15.60 35.12 10.15
C VAL A 81 -14.11 35.47 10.14
N ARG A 82 -13.72 36.40 11.00
CA ARG A 82 -12.31 36.71 11.26
C ARG A 82 -11.81 35.93 12.47
N THR A 83 -10.80 35.09 12.26
CA THR A 83 -10.17 34.32 13.33
C THR A 83 -8.80 34.89 13.68
N ILE A 84 -8.57 35.19 14.96
CA ILE A 84 -7.25 35.52 15.50
C ILE A 84 -6.79 34.31 16.32
N ARG A 85 -5.61 33.76 15.99
CA ARG A 85 -4.99 32.69 16.77
C ARG A 85 -3.82 33.25 17.57
N SER A 86 -3.80 32.98 18.88
CA SER A 86 -2.61 33.11 19.71
C SER A 86 -2.19 31.72 20.17
N ASN A 87 -0.89 31.48 20.28
CA ASN A 87 -0.36 30.23 20.81
C ASN A 87 0.52 30.51 22.04
N PRO A 88 -0.09 30.61 23.23
CA PRO A 88 0.64 30.97 24.45
C PRO A 88 1.76 29.97 24.82
N CYS A 89 1.62 28.73 24.37
CA CYS A 89 2.63 27.69 24.52
C CYS A 89 2.95 27.11 23.13
N PRO A 90 3.96 27.65 22.42
CA PRO A 90 4.26 27.23 21.06
C PRO A 90 4.90 25.84 20.93
N ALA A 91 5.05 25.11 22.04
CA ALA A 91 5.59 23.76 22.06
C ALA A 91 4.46 22.71 21.94
N ILE A 92 4.37 22.06 20.78
CA ILE A 92 3.53 20.88 20.61
C ILE A 92 4.38 19.66 20.96
N GLN A 93 4.11 19.05 22.11
CA GLN A 93 4.83 17.85 22.56
C GLN A 93 4.05 16.59 22.20
N VAL A 94 4.69 15.73 21.42
CA VAL A 94 4.18 14.42 21.01
C VAL A 94 5.15 13.37 21.54
N GLY A 95 4.66 12.41 22.30
CA GLY A 95 5.48 11.33 22.85
C GLY A 95 5.96 10.37 21.76
N CYS A 96 5.18 9.33 21.50
CA CYS A 96 5.52 8.30 20.52
C CYS A 96 4.41 8.19 19.48
N VAL A 97 4.79 8.13 18.21
CA VAL A 97 3.88 7.90 17.08
C VAL A 97 4.18 6.52 16.50
N ASN A 98 3.30 5.56 16.74
CA ASN A 98 3.49 4.19 16.25
C ASN A 98 2.46 3.88 15.17
N VAL A 99 2.93 3.67 13.95
CA VAL A 99 2.12 3.37 12.77
C VAL A 99 2.53 2.02 12.20
N ILE A 100 1.64 1.04 12.30
CA ILE A 100 1.88 -0.31 11.78
C ILE A 100 1.88 -0.31 10.24
N ALA A 101 0.87 0.31 9.64
CA ALA A 101 0.80 0.44 8.19
C ALA A 101 -0.10 1.61 7.82
N TYR A 102 0.29 2.37 6.80
CA TYR A 102 -0.60 3.32 6.15
C TYR A 102 -0.30 3.39 4.64
N SER A 103 -1.34 3.59 3.83
CA SER A 103 -1.28 3.44 2.38
C SER A 103 -2.42 4.21 1.71
N SER A 104 -2.27 4.45 0.41
CA SER A 104 -3.32 4.87 -0.53
C SER A 104 -3.75 6.32 -0.34
N ALA A 105 -2.91 7.25 -0.82
CA ALA A 105 -3.09 8.71 -0.68
C ALA A 105 -3.18 9.14 0.79
N SER A 106 -2.14 8.87 1.57
CA SER A 106 -2.14 9.09 3.02
C SER A 106 -0.92 9.88 3.48
N VAL A 107 -1.06 10.75 4.49
CA VAL A 107 -0.01 11.67 4.93
C VAL A 107 0.14 11.61 6.44
N LEU A 108 1.36 11.37 6.91
CA LEU A 108 1.77 11.60 8.29
C LEU A 108 2.59 12.88 8.34
N LEU A 109 2.05 13.93 8.97
CA LEU A 109 2.69 15.24 9.04
C LEU A 109 2.97 15.63 10.49
N GLY A 110 4.23 15.85 10.82
CA GLY A 110 4.68 16.49 12.05
C GLY A 110 5.23 17.88 11.76
N GLY A 111 4.36 18.90 11.77
CA GLY A 111 4.72 20.27 11.40
C GLY A 111 3.52 21.04 10.87
N ASN A 112 3.74 21.91 9.90
CA ASN A 112 2.68 22.63 9.19
C ASN A 112 2.53 22.17 7.74
N ALA A 113 1.31 22.21 7.21
CA ALA A 113 1.05 22.18 5.78
C ALA A 113 0.06 23.30 5.46
N VAL A 114 0.27 24.01 4.34
CA VAL A 114 -0.68 25.01 3.87
C VAL A 114 -1.85 24.33 3.19
N GLU A 115 -1.56 23.39 2.28
CA GLU A 115 -2.58 22.70 1.49
C GLU A 115 -2.32 21.20 1.46
N VAL A 116 -3.35 20.39 1.69
CA VAL A 116 -3.24 18.92 1.63
C VAL A 116 -4.39 18.38 0.80
N ASN A 117 -4.09 17.95 -0.41
CA ASN A 117 -5.05 17.37 -1.36
C ASN A 117 -4.75 15.89 -1.55
N LEU A 118 -5.68 15.03 -1.12
CA LEU A 118 -5.51 13.58 -1.19
C LEU A 118 -6.71 12.95 -1.89
N GLU A 119 -6.48 12.08 -2.87
CA GLU A 119 -7.53 11.28 -3.50
C GLU A 119 -7.05 9.85 -3.70
N SER A 120 -7.76 8.85 -3.19
CA SER A 120 -7.42 7.45 -3.41
C SER A 120 -8.66 6.65 -3.81
N ARG A 121 -8.64 5.97 -4.97
CA ARG A 121 -9.72 5.15 -5.52
C ARG A 121 -9.17 3.75 -5.81
N LEU A 122 -9.47 2.76 -4.97
CA LEU A 122 -9.03 1.39 -5.19
C LEU A 122 -10.23 0.46 -5.17
N LYS A 123 -10.39 -0.36 -6.21
CA LYS A 123 -11.45 -1.39 -6.26
C LYS A 123 -10.81 -2.77 -6.39
N HIS A 124 -10.89 -3.55 -5.33
CA HIS A 124 -10.42 -4.94 -5.29
C HIS A 124 -11.61 -5.90 -5.41
N PHE A 125 -11.58 -6.82 -6.37
CA PHE A 125 -12.65 -7.81 -6.52
C PHE A 125 -12.15 -9.10 -7.17
N ARG A 126 -12.87 -10.18 -6.86
CA ARG A 126 -12.63 -11.51 -7.42
C ARG A 126 -13.59 -11.78 -8.58
N GLN A 127 -13.06 -12.23 -9.70
CA GLN A 127 -13.84 -12.74 -10.82
C GLN A 127 -13.80 -14.26 -10.81
N TYR A 128 -14.95 -14.87 -10.55
CA TYR A 128 -15.15 -16.31 -10.60
C TYR A 128 -15.55 -16.75 -12.00
N ALA A 129 -15.22 -17.99 -12.37
CA ALA A 129 -15.50 -18.54 -13.69
C ALA A 129 -17.01 -18.74 -13.96
N TYR A 130 -17.79 -18.83 -12.89
CA TYR A 130 -19.24 -18.94 -12.94
C TYR A 130 -19.86 -17.77 -12.18
N ALA A 131 -20.97 -17.25 -12.72
CA ALA A 131 -21.84 -16.41 -11.90
C ALA A 131 -22.36 -17.26 -10.74
N ILE A 132 -22.32 -16.73 -9.52
CA ILE A 132 -23.14 -17.28 -8.43
C ILE A 132 -24.57 -16.90 -8.78
N THR A 133 -25.17 -17.65 -9.72
CA THR A 133 -26.59 -17.58 -9.96
C THR A 133 -27.24 -18.08 -8.67
N ALA A 134 -28.17 -17.31 -8.11
CA ALA A 134 -29.09 -17.80 -7.07
C ALA A 134 -30.09 -18.81 -7.68
N SER A 135 -29.60 -19.75 -8.49
CA SER A 135 -30.33 -20.88 -9.04
C SER A 135 -29.61 -22.15 -8.61
N THR A 136 -30.34 -23.01 -7.93
CA THR A 136 -29.92 -24.15 -7.10
C THR A 136 -29.14 -25.27 -7.81
N GLU A 137 -28.76 -25.19 -9.08
CA GLU A 137 -28.09 -26.31 -9.77
C GLU A 137 -26.91 -25.83 -10.64
N PRO A 138 -25.69 -26.41 -10.48
CA PRO A 138 -24.57 -26.15 -11.38
C PRO A 138 -24.82 -26.81 -12.74
N THR A 139 -24.90 -26.01 -13.80
CA THR A 139 -25.04 -26.54 -15.17
C THR A 139 -23.74 -27.24 -15.59
N PRO A 140 -23.78 -28.53 -15.99
CA PRO A 140 -22.57 -29.36 -16.24
C PRO A 140 -21.68 -28.84 -17.37
N ALA A 141 -22.22 -28.06 -18.31
CA ALA A 141 -21.46 -27.47 -19.41
C ALA A 141 -20.38 -26.46 -18.96
N ALA A 142 -20.56 -25.78 -17.81
CA ALA A 142 -19.58 -24.83 -17.30
C ALA A 142 -18.39 -25.54 -16.63
N THR A 143 -18.61 -26.72 -16.06
CA THR A 143 -17.58 -27.53 -15.42
C THR A 143 -16.67 -28.18 -16.47
N GLU A 144 -17.24 -28.69 -17.56
CA GLU A 144 -16.47 -29.31 -18.65
C GLU A 144 -15.55 -28.31 -19.37
N LEU A 145 -15.96 -27.04 -19.52
CA LEU A 145 -15.12 -25.99 -20.12
C LEU A 145 -13.92 -25.58 -19.25
N ILE A 146 -14.05 -25.71 -17.93
CA ILE A 146 -12.96 -25.43 -16.99
C ILE A 146 -11.98 -26.62 -16.96
N GLU A 147 -12.48 -27.85 -17.06
CA GLU A 147 -11.66 -29.07 -17.08
C GLU A 147 -10.98 -29.30 -18.43
N SER A 148 -11.58 -28.84 -19.53
CA SER A 148 -10.97 -28.88 -20.88
C SER A 148 -10.00 -27.74 -21.17
N ALA A 149 -9.86 -26.77 -20.27
CA ALA A 149 -8.84 -25.73 -20.39
C ALA A 149 -7.48 -26.34 -20.03
N GLU A 150 -6.77 -26.85 -21.04
CA GLU A 150 -5.41 -27.37 -20.88
C GLU A 150 -4.51 -26.31 -20.20
N PRO A 151 -3.72 -26.66 -19.16
CA PRO A 151 -2.68 -25.78 -18.67
C PRO A 151 -1.69 -25.59 -19.81
N ALA A 152 -1.56 -24.36 -20.32
CA ALA A 152 -0.57 -24.04 -21.33
C ALA A 152 0.84 -24.31 -20.76
N GLY A 153 1.38 -25.49 -21.05
CA GLY A 153 2.62 -25.99 -20.50
C GLY A 153 2.91 -27.46 -20.79
N SER A 154 2.60 -27.97 -21.98
CA SER A 154 3.19 -29.25 -22.44
C SER A 154 4.58 -28.97 -23.03
N GLY A 155 5.60 -29.57 -22.42
CA GLY A 155 7.00 -29.39 -22.79
C GLY A 155 7.30 -29.78 -24.25
N GLU A 156 8.07 -28.94 -24.92
CA GLU A 156 9.00 -29.37 -25.96
C GLU A 156 10.08 -30.23 -25.27
N PRO A 157 10.24 -31.53 -25.59
CA PRO A 157 11.43 -32.25 -25.18
C PRO A 157 12.61 -31.69 -25.99
N LEU A 158 13.52 -30.99 -25.31
CA LEU A 158 14.82 -30.62 -25.87
C LEU A 158 15.47 -31.87 -26.48
N ARG A 159 15.70 -31.83 -27.80
CA ARG A 159 16.34 -32.92 -28.54
C ARG A 159 17.71 -33.22 -27.92
N PRO A 160 18.08 -34.50 -27.71
CA PRO A 160 19.42 -34.83 -27.26
C PRO A 160 20.40 -34.58 -28.40
N ILE A 161 21.30 -33.61 -28.23
CA ILE A 161 22.45 -33.43 -29.11
C ILE A 161 23.50 -34.45 -28.65
N LEU A 162 23.69 -35.49 -29.47
CA LEU A 162 24.74 -36.49 -29.24
C LEU A 162 25.55 -36.66 -30.53
N SER A 163 26.69 -35.98 -30.61
CA SER A 163 27.88 -36.45 -31.34
C SER A 163 29.13 -35.59 -31.00
N ALA A 164 30.08 -36.23 -30.29
CA ALA A 164 31.54 -35.96 -30.15
C ALA A 164 31.99 -34.57 -29.65
N ASP A 165 32.87 -34.41 -28.66
CA ASP A 165 34.21 -35.02 -28.50
C ASP A 165 34.68 -34.96 -27.01
N PRO A 166 35.48 -35.90 -26.48
CA PRO A 166 35.90 -35.92 -25.08
C PRO A 166 37.26 -35.22 -24.90
N GLY A 167 37.27 -34.09 -24.19
CA GLY A 167 38.53 -33.59 -23.62
C GLY A 167 38.60 -32.08 -23.41
N GLN A 168 37.97 -31.57 -22.35
CA GLN A 168 38.57 -30.50 -21.53
C GLN A 168 37.75 -30.27 -20.24
N LEU A 169 38.35 -30.53 -19.09
CA LEU A 169 38.04 -29.86 -17.81
C LEU A 169 38.83 -28.52 -17.80
N PRO A 170 38.45 -27.43 -17.09
CA PRO A 170 37.90 -27.44 -15.73
C PRO A 170 36.85 -26.35 -15.38
N GLY A 171 36.25 -26.44 -14.19
CA GLY A 171 35.55 -25.30 -13.58
C GLY A 171 34.48 -25.70 -12.57
N SER A 172 34.91 -26.09 -11.37
CA SER A 172 34.04 -26.28 -10.20
C SER A 172 33.42 -24.95 -9.76
N VAL A 173 32.09 -24.85 -9.74
CA VAL A 173 31.38 -23.91 -8.86
C VAL A 173 30.16 -24.63 -8.28
N SER A 174 30.20 -24.84 -6.97
CA SER A 174 29.15 -25.42 -6.14
C SER A 174 27.89 -24.53 -6.11
N PRO A 175 26.66 -25.08 -6.10
CA PRO A 175 25.47 -24.28 -5.81
C PRO A 175 25.34 -24.00 -4.30
N PRO A 176 24.87 -22.81 -3.87
CA PRO A 176 24.57 -22.55 -2.47
C PRO A 176 23.29 -23.26 -2.03
N ALA A 177 23.30 -23.67 -0.76
CA ALA A 177 22.36 -24.58 -0.12
C ALA A 177 20.91 -24.09 -0.07
N ALA A 178 20.01 -25.06 -0.13
CA ALA A 178 18.57 -24.91 0.10
C ALA A 178 18.26 -24.38 1.51
N TYR A 179 17.27 -23.49 1.58
CA TYR A 179 16.70 -22.96 2.81
C TYR A 179 15.85 -24.05 3.49
N SER A 180 16.25 -24.50 4.68
CA SER A 180 15.46 -25.38 5.53
C SER A 180 14.58 -24.53 6.46
N GLU A 181 13.27 -24.73 6.41
CA GLU A 181 12.35 -24.21 7.42
C GLU A 181 12.51 -24.99 8.72
N ASP A 182 13.06 -24.36 9.75
CA ASP A 182 12.94 -24.80 11.14
C ASP A 182 12.06 -23.80 11.90
N VAL A 183 10.79 -24.19 12.07
CA VAL A 183 9.88 -23.61 13.05
C VAL A 183 10.42 -23.88 14.44
N LYS A 184 10.91 -22.84 15.12
CA LYS A 184 11.06 -22.84 16.59
C LYS A 184 10.31 -21.67 17.19
N SER A 185 9.18 -22.01 17.80
CA SER A 185 8.48 -21.22 18.80
C SER A 185 9.44 -20.83 19.93
N GLY A 186 9.58 -19.54 20.19
CA GLY A 186 10.32 -19.03 21.34
C GLY A 186 10.09 -17.53 21.48
N ASN A 187 9.21 -17.16 22.40
CA ASN A 187 9.07 -15.82 22.93
C ASN A 187 10.06 -15.65 24.08
N PRO A 188 11.06 -14.76 23.96
CA PRO A 188 11.63 -14.12 25.13
C PRO A 188 11.67 -12.61 24.89
N HIS A 189 10.82 -11.87 25.60
CA HIS A 189 11.19 -10.66 26.35
C HIS A 189 9.95 -9.82 26.63
N GLY A 190 9.24 -10.20 27.70
CA GLY A 190 8.56 -9.21 28.51
C GLY A 190 9.60 -8.31 29.19
N ARG A 191 9.42 -7.00 29.09
CA ARG A 191 9.98 -6.05 30.04
C ARG A 191 8.89 -5.06 30.49
N PRO A 192 8.85 -4.72 31.79
CA PRO A 192 7.79 -3.90 32.36
C PRO A 192 8.02 -2.42 32.07
N PHE A 193 6.90 -1.70 31.93
CA PHE A 193 6.81 -0.25 31.90
C PHE A 193 7.33 0.34 33.23
N ALA A 194 8.21 1.33 33.15
CA ALA A 194 8.57 2.19 34.26
C ALA A 194 8.46 3.66 33.84
N ASP A 195 7.49 4.33 34.44
CA ASP A 195 7.44 5.71 34.92
C ASP A 195 8.23 6.80 34.18
N PHE A 196 7.49 7.70 33.54
CA PHE A 196 7.89 9.10 33.38
C PHE A 196 6.73 10.02 33.73
N ALA A 197 6.89 10.76 34.83
CA ALA A 197 6.24 12.03 35.12
C ALA A 197 7.10 12.80 36.13
N PRO A 198 6.94 14.13 36.26
CA PRO A 198 6.35 15.11 35.33
C PRO A 198 7.39 15.96 34.60
#